data_AF-A0A848L3N0-F1
#
_entry.id   AF-A0A848L3N0-F1
#
_cell.length_a   1.000
_cell.length_b   1.000
_cell.length_c   1.000
_cell.angle_alpha   90.00
_cell.angle_beta   90.00
_cell.angle_gamma   90.00
#
_symmetry.space_group_name_H-M   'P 1'
#
loop_
_entity.id
_entity.type
_entity.pdbx_description
1 polymer ?
#
loop_
_entity_poly.entity_id
_entity_poly.type
_entity_poly.pdbx_seq_one_letter_code
_entity_poly.pdbx_strand_id
1 'polypeptide(L)'
;SVTALADASTELCSDAELVEATRLHEELSRRVEALTVLRYADNLRRGPTPMIESAGSVWAFYEQSLNVGRGELKRRREHADKLAPSLTPSGEPVAPLLPDTAQALRRGQISRTHVDVIVKTMRKIP
;
A
#
# COMPACT_ATOMS: atom_id res chain seq x y z
N SER A 1 -6.05 18.68 -6.99
CA SER A 1 -5.70 18.30 -5.60
C SER A 1 -6.79 17.38 -5.08
N VAL A 2 -6.55 16.60 -4.01
CA VAL A 2 -7.61 15.78 -3.37
C VAL A 2 -8.78 16.66 -2.92
N THR A 3 -8.49 17.88 -2.47
CA THR A 3 -9.49 18.91 -2.13
C THR A 3 -10.40 19.25 -3.32
N ALA A 4 -9.83 19.52 -4.50
CA ALA A 4 -10.62 19.82 -5.70
C ALA A 4 -11.49 18.64 -6.17
N LEU A 5 -11.12 17.39 -5.83
CA LEU A 5 -11.93 16.20 -6.08
C LEU A 5 -13.10 16.07 -5.09
N ALA A 6 -12.92 16.52 -3.85
CA ALA A 6 -13.98 16.51 -2.83
C ALA A 6 -15.05 17.57 -3.10
N ASP A 7 -14.67 18.69 -3.73
CA ASP A 7 -15.56 19.81 -4.05
C ASP A 7 -16.28 19.65 -5.41
N ALA A 8 -15.97 18.60 -6.17
CA ALA A 8 -16.62 18.34 -7.45
C ALA A 8 -18.08 17.90 -7.24
N SER A 9 -19.03 18.73 -7.68
CA SER A 9 -20.46 18.40 -7.61
C SER A 9 -20.79 17.25 -8.57
N THR A 10 -21.57 16.28 -8.07
CA THR A 10 -22.14 15.18 -8.85
C THR A 10 -23.61 15.44 -9.21
N GLU A 11 -24.16 16.59 -8.85
CA GLU A 11 -25.60 16.93 -8.99
C GLU A 11 -26.07 16.96 -10.46
N LEU A 12 -25.15 17.12 -11.41
CA LEU A 12 -25.43 17.16 -12.84
C LEU A 12 -24.97 15.90 -13.59
N CYS A 13 -24.42 14.89 -12.88
CA CYS A 13 -24.07 13.62 -13.49
C CYS A 13 -25.33 12.81 -13.79
N SER A 14 -25.39 12.24 -14.98
CA SER A 14 -26.26 11.08 -15.23
C SER A 14 -25.85 9.88 -14.37
N ASP A 15 -26.75 8.91 -14.19
CA ASP A 15 -26.46 7.68 -13.45
C ASP A 15 -25.22 6.94 -14.00
N ALA A 16 -25.03 6.95 -15.32
CA ALA A 16 -23.89 6.31 -15.97
C ALA A 16 -22.57 7.03 -15.62
N GLU A 17 -22.57 8.36 -15.62
CA GLU A 17 -21.42 9.18 -15.25
C GLU A 17 -21.07 9.01 -13.77
N LEU A 18 -22.06 8.87 -12.89
CA LEU A 18 -21.84 8.65 -11.46
C LEU A 18 -21.20 7.28 -11.19
N VAL A 19 -21.66 6.23 -11.88
CA VAL A 19 -21.06 4.89 -11.76
C VAL A 19 -19.62 4.90 -12.26
N GLU A 20 -19.34 5.57 -13.38
CA GLU A 20 -17.99 5.64 -13.92
C GLU A 20 -17.05 6.46 -13.04
N ALA A 21 -17.51 7.61 -12.51
CA ALA A 21 -16.77 8.39 -11.52
C ALA A 21 -16.43 7.55 -10.28
N THR A 22 -17.37 6.73 -9.81
CA THR A 22 -17.14 5.80 -8.69
C THR A 22 -16.06 4.78 -9.01
N ARG A 23 -16.07 4.18 -10.21
CA ARG A 23 -15.04 3.21 -10.63
C ARG A 23 -13.65 3.83 -10.70
N LEU A 24 -13.56 5.05 -11.24
CA LEU A 24 -12.31 5.81 -11.31
C LEU A 24 -11.80 6.15 -9.91
N HIS A 25 -12.68 6.59 -9.01
CA HIS A 25 -12.33 6.82 -7.61
C HIS A 25 -11.75 5.56 -6.95
N GLU A 26 -12.43 4.43 -7.15
CA GLU A 26 -12.01 3.14 -6.62
C GLU A 26 -10.66 2.68 -7.16
N GLU A 27 -10.39 2.86 -8.46
CA GLU A 27 -9.07 2.57 -9.04
C GLU A 27 -7.98 3.47 -8.44
N LEU A 28 -8.24 4.78 -8.35
CA LEU A 28 -7.30 5.74 -7.79
C LEU A 28 -6.99 5.44 -6.32
N SER A 29 -8.01 5.12 -5.52
CA SER A 29 -7.86 4.71 -4.12
C SER A 29 -6.97 3.47 -4.00
N ARG A 30 -7.16 2.46 -4.84
CA ARG A 30 -6.28 1.27 -4.87
C ARG A 30 -4.83 1.61 -5.27
N ARG A 31 -4.62 2.55 -6.18
CA ARG A 31 -3.27 3.02 -6.56
C ARG A 31 -2.59 3.77 -5.42
N VAL A 32 -3.32 4.57 -4.65
CA VAL A 32 -2.81 5.23 -3.43
C VAL A 32 -2.46 4.20 -2.36
N GLU A 33 -3.29 3.17 -2.19
CA GLU A 33 -2.96 2.03 -1.31
C GLU A 33 -1.68 1.31 -1.74
N ALA A 34 -1.48 1.10 -3.04
CA ALA A 34 -0.27 0.50 -3.59
C ALA A 34 0.98 1.31 -3.23
N LEU A 35 0.91 2.65 -3.37
CA LEU A 35 1.98 3.55 -2.97
C LEU A 35 2.29 3.44 -1.48
N THR A 36 1.27 3.27 -0.63
CA THR A 36 1.47 3.08 0.81
C THR A 36 2.35 1.86 1.10
N VAL A 37 2.13 0.74 0.43
CA VAL A 37 2.94 -0.48 0.58
C VAL A 37 4.40 -0.23 0.17
N LEU A 38 4.62 0.40 -0.99
CA LEU A 38 5.97 0.70 -1.50
C LEU A 38 6.72 1.68 -0.59
N ARG A 39 6.04 2.73 -0.12
CA ARG A 39 6.62 3.72 0.79
C ARG A 39 6.92 3.12 2.15
N TYR A 40 6.12 2.17 2.61
CA TYR A 40 6.39 1.44 3.83
C TYR A 40 7.66 0.58 3.69
N ALA A 41 7.84 -0.10 2.55
CA ALA A 41 9.06 -0.87 2.26
C ALA A 41 10.32 0.01 2.26
N ASP A 42 10.27 1.18 1.61
CA ASP A 42 11.38 2.13 1.58
C ASP A 42 11.73 2.64 2.98
N ASN A 43 10.71 2.96 3.76
CA ASN A 43 10.84 3.41 5.14
C ASN A 43 11.42 2.33 6.06
N LEU A 44 11.03 1.07 5.92
CA LEU A 44 11.66 -0.02 6.69
C LEU A 44 13.12 -0.25 6.28
N ARG A 45 13.46 -0.07 5.01
CA ARG A 45 14.82 -0.27 4.49
C ARG A 45 15.78 0.85 4.91
N ARG A 46 15.32 2.10 4.94
CA ARG A 46 16.14 3.31 5.15
C ARG A 46 15.92 3.98 6.51
N GLY A 47 15.15 3.35 7.40
CA GLY A 47 14.32 4.02 8.42
C GLY A 47 14.97 5.15 9.21
N PRO A 48 14.15 6.06 9.75
CA PRO A 48 14.63 7.24 10.45
C PRO A 48 15.16 6.83 11.83
N THR A 49 16.36 6.25 11.88
CA THR A 49 17.01 5.70 13.08
C THR A 49 16.92 6.66 14.27
N PRO A 50 17.17 7.98 14.11
CA PRO A 50 17.07 8.93 15.23
C PRO A 50 15.64 9.13 15.76
N MET A 51 14.62 9.01 14.90
CA MET A 51 13.21 9.16 15.30
C MET A 51 12.65 7.88 15.92
N ILE A 52 13.21 6.73 15.56
CA ILE A 52 12.88 5.44 16.15
C ILE A 52 13.39 5.38 17.60
N GLU A 53 14.60 5.89 17.84
CA GLU A 53 15.21 5.94 19.18
C GLU A 53 14.36 6.75 20.16
N SER A 54 13.79 7.90 19.74
CA SER A 54 12.94 8.73 20.60
C SER A 54 11.56 8.12 20.89
N ALA A 55 11.02 7.31 19.97
CA ALA A 55 9.72 6.64 20.15
C ALA A 55 9.82 5.29 20.89
N GLY A 56 11.03 4.79 21.16
CA GLY A 56 11.29 3.51 21.82
C GLY A 56 11.05 2.26 20.96
N SER A 57 10.34 2.37 19.83
CA SER A 57 10.29 1.33 18.80
C SER A 57 9.82 1.86 17.44
N VAL A 58 10.18 1.16 16.37
CA VAL A 58 9.70 1.42 15.00
C VAL A 58 8.17 1.40 14.91
N TRP A 59 7.53 0.51 15.68
CA TRP A 59 6.07 0.38 15.69
C TRP A 59 5.42 1.59 16.36
N ALA A 60 5.87 1.96 17.55
CA ALA A 60 5.35 3.13 18.27
C ALA A 60 5.52 4.41 17.44
N PHE A 61 6.67 4.58 16.78
CA PHE A 61 6.91 5.68 15.85
C PHE A 61 5.86 5.74 14.74
N TYR A 62 5.59 4.63 14.06
CA TYR A 62 4.61 4.60 12.97
C TYR A 62 3.16 4.71 13.44
N GLU A 63 2.81 4.17 14.61
CA GLU A 63 1.46 4.30 15.16
C GLU A 63 1.14 5.77 15.45
N GLN A 64 2.08 6.47 16.10
CA GLN A 64 1.95 7.88 16.44
C GLN A 64 2.01 8.80 15.22
N SER A 65 2.93 8.54 14.28
CA SER A 65 3.12 9.41 13.11
C SER A 65 2.07 9.23 12.02
N LEU A 66 1.51 8.02 11.87
CA LEU A 66 0.57 7.71 10.79
C LEU A 66 -0.89 7.62 11.24
N ASN A 67 -1.17 7.64 12.55
CA ASN A 67 -2.50 7.41 13.12
C ASN A 67 -3.10 6.06 12.69
N VAL A 68 -2.28 5.01 12.71
CA VAL A 68 -2.65 3.66 12.25
C VAL A 68 -2.31 2.65 13.34
N GLY A 69 -3.26 1.78 13.69
CA GLY A 69 -3.03 0.76 14.71
C GLY A 69 -2.03 -0.34 14.29
N ARG A 70 -1.42 -0.99 15.28
CA ARG A 70 -0.39 -2.02 15.10
C ARG A 70 -0.72 -3.13 14.11
N GLY A 71 -1.95 -3.62 14.12
CA GLY A 71 -2.39 -4.71 13.24
C GLY A 71 -2.26 -4.33 11.76
N GLU A 72 -2.67 -3.12 11.43
CA GLU A 72 -2.57 -2.59 10.07
C GLU A 72 -1.11 -2.31 9.67
N LEU A 73 -0.26 -1.83 10.59
CA LEU A 73 1.17 -1.68 10.33
C LEU A 73 1.85 -3.03 10.05
N LYS A 74 1.53 -4.07 10.82
CA LYS A 74 2.01 -5.43 10.57
C LYS A 74 1.57 -5.94 9.20
N ARG A 75 0.31 -5.71 8.82
CA ARG A 75 -0.21 -6.07 7.50
C ARG A 75 0.51 -5.34 6.37
N ARG A 76 0.75 -4.03 6.53
CA ARG A 76 1.55 -3.22 5.57
C ARG A 76 2.97 -3.74 5.43
N ARG A 77 3.61 -4.14 6.54
CA ARG A 77 4.93 -4.79 6.53
C ARG A 77 4.91 -6.08 5.74
N GLU A 78 3.94 -6.96 6.02
CA GLU A 78 3.81 -8.23 5.33
C GLU A 78 3.59 -8.03 3.82
N HIS A 79 2.76 -7.06 3.42
CA HIS A 79 2.60 -6.67 2.02
C HIS A 79 3.91 -6.16 1.42
N ALA A 80 4.64 -5.28 2.12
CA ALA A 80 5.92 -4.75 1.66
C ALA A 80 6.94 -5.88 1.43
N ASP A 81 7.06 -6.82 2.37
CA ASP A 81 7.99 -7.95 2.29
C ASP A 81 7.69 -8.87 1.09
N LYS A 82 6.43 -8.93 0.64
CA LYS A 82 6.00 -9.76 -0.51
C LYS A 82 6.01 -9.02 -1.84
N LEU A 83 5.70 -7.73 -1.84
CA LEU A 83 5.34 -6.98 -3.04
C LEU A 83 6.32 -5.87 -3.43
N ALA A 84 7.17 -5.42 -2.51
CA ALA A 84 8.19 -4.43 -2.83
C ALA A 84 9.46 -5.11 -3.36
N PRO A 85 10.17 -4.49 -4.33
CA PRO A 85 11.51 -4.90 -4.67
C PRO A 85 12.43 -4.82 -3.45
N SER A 86 13.45 -5.68 -3.39
CA SER A 86 14.50 -5.64 -2.36
C SER A 86 15.88 -5.55 -3.00
N LEU A 87 16.92 -5.50 -2.17
CA LEU A 87 18.32 -5.51 -2.63
C LEU A 87 19.02 -6.73 -2.01
N THR A 88 19.93 -7.35 -2.75
CA THR A 88 20.87 -8.32 -2.19
C THR A 88 21.86 -7.63 -1.24
N PRO A 89 22.64 -8.36 -0.43
CA PRO A 89 23.71 -7.76 0.38
C PRO A 89 24.75 -6.99 -0.44
N SER A 90 24.96 -7.34 -1.72
CA SER A 90 25.85 -6.63 -2.63
C SER A 90 25.19 -5.40 -3.29
N GLY A 91 23.92 -5.13 -3.01
CA GLY A 91 23.18 -3.98 -3.55
C GLY A 91 22.44 -4.24 -4.86
N GLU A 92 22.41 -5.48 -5.36
CA GLU A 92 21.72 -5.80 -6.62
C GLU A 92 20.21 -5.87 -6.41
N PRO A 93 19.39 -5.35 -7.35
CA PRO A 93 17.94 -5.39 -7.21
C PRO A 93 17.38 -6.80 -7.32
N VAL A 94 16.48 -7.14 -6.39
CA VAL A 94 15.72 -8.38 -6.35
C VAL A 94 14.25 -8.07 -6.60
N ALA A 95 13.64 -8.81 -7.52
CA ALA A 95 12.22 -8.67 -7.83
C ALA A 95 11.34 -9.01 -6.60
N PRO A 96 10.10 -8.46 -6.53
CA PRO A 96 9.13 -8.87 -5.52
C PRO A 96 8.89 -10.39 -5.54
N LEU A 97 8.59 -10.98 -4.38
CA LEU A 97 8.27 -12.41 -4.28
C LEU A 97 6.97 -12.76 -5.05
N LEU A 98 6.01 -11.83 -5.11
CA LEU A 98 4.79 -11.97 -5.90
C LEU A 98 4.75 -10.87 -6.98
N PRO A 99 5.51 -11.01 -8.09
CA PRO A 99 5.72 -9.93 -9.04
C PRO A 99 4.42 -9.52 -9.77
N ASP A 100 3.58 -10.47 -10.15
CA ASP A 100 2.30 -10.20 -10.82
C ASP A 100 1.30 -9.53 -9.89
N THR A 101 1.25 -9.99 -8.62
CA THR A 101 0.43 -9.36 -7.58
C THR A 101 0.88 -7.92 -7.33
N ALA A 102 2.19 -7.69 -7.25
CA ALA A 102 2.74 -6.35 -7.09
C ALA A 102 2.39 -5.45 -8.29
N GLN A 103 2.42 -5.98 -9.51
CA GLN A 103 2.07 -5.23 -10.71
C GLN A 103 0.56 -4.91 -10.76
N ALA A 104 -0.30 -5.87 -10.44
CA ALA A 104 -1.75 -5.69 -10.37
C ALA A 104 -2.13 -4.64 -9.32
N LEU A 105 -1.51 -4.70 -8.14
CA LEU A 105 -1.71 -3.70 -7.08
C LEU A 105 -1.28 -2.30 -7.56
N ARG A 106 -0.09 -2.15 -8.16
CA ARG A 106 0.39 -0.85 -8.69
C ARG A 106 -0.53 -0.25 -9.75
N ARG A 107 -1.19 -1.07 -10.57
CA ARG A 107 -2.15 -0.63 -11.57
C ARG A 107 -3.54 -0.35 -11.00
N GLY A 108 -3.79 -0.56 -9.71
CA GLY A 108 -5.12 -0.43 -9.13
C GLY A 108 -6.10 -1.50 -9.60
N GLN A 109 -5.62 -2.63 -10.15
CA GLN A 109 -6.47 -3.74 -10.60
C GLN A 109 -7.00 -4.56 -9.41
N ILE A 110 -6.25 -4.57 -8.30
CA ILE A 110 -6.62 -5.26 -7.06
C ILE A 110 -6.37 -4.35 -5.86
N SER A 111 -7.14 -4.54 -4.79
CA SER A 111 -6.95 -3.83 -3.50
C SER A 111 -6.02 -4.61 -2.58
N ARG A 112 -5.60 -3.98 -1.47
CA ARG A 112 -4.81 -4.66 -0.43
C ARG A 112 -5.53 -5.83 0.24
N THR A 113 -6.86 -5.77 0.33
CA THR A 113 -7.66 -6.91 0.82
C THR A 113 -7.57 -8.10 -0.13
N HIS A 114 -7.50 -7.87 -1.44
CA HIS A 114 -7.30 -8.94 -2.41
C HIS A 114 -5.87 -9.51 -2.33
N VAL A 115 -4.87 -8.67 -2.05
CA VAL A 115 -3.51 -9.12 -1.72
C VAL A 115 -3.51 -10.06 -0.51
N ASP A 116 -4.27 -9.75 0.55
CA ASP A 116 -4.38 -10.64 1.73
C ASP A 116 -4.83 -12.05 1.33
N VAL A 117 -5.83 -12.14 0.43
CA VAL A 117 -6.34 -13.42 -0.09
C VAL A 117 -5.27 -14.16 -0.89
N ILE A 118 -4.56 -13.46 -1.78
CA ILE A 118 -3.47 -14.06 -2.57
C ILE A 118 -2.35 -14.58 -1.65
N VAL A 119 -1.85 -13.76 -0.72
CA VAL A 119 -0.79 -14.15 0.21
C VAL A 119 -1.21 -15.36 1.05
N LYS A 120 -2.45 -15.36 1.56
CA LYS A 120 -3.02 -16.50 2.29
C LYS A 120 -3.12 -17.75 1.45
N THR A 121 -3.42 -17.62 0.15
CA THR A 121 -3.56 -18.74 -0.77
C THR A 121 -2.20 -19.32 -1.15
N MET A 122 -1.23 -18.47 -1.50
CA MET A 122 0.14 -18.89 -1.84
C MET A 122 0.82 -19.65 -0.71
N ARG A 123 0.52 -19.34 0.57
CA ARG A 123 1.02 -20.09 1.73
C ARG A 123 0.56 -21.55 1.81
N LYS A 124 -0.50 -21.92 1.08
CA LYS A 124 -1.06 -23.27 1.07
C LYS A 124 -0.56 -24.12 -0.09
N ILE A 125 0.21 -23.53 -1.00
CA ILE A 125 0.81 -24.23 -2.13
C ILE A 125 2.12 -24.87 -1.62
N PRO A 126 2.30 -26.20 -1.77
CA PRO A 126 3.50 -26.92 -1.33
C PRO A 126 4.79 -26.42 -1.94
#